data_AF-A0A024H6U5-F1
#
_entry.id   AF-A0A024H6U5-F1
#
_cell.length_a   1.000
_cell.length_b   1.000
_cell.length_c   1.000
_cell.angle_alpha   90.00
_cell.angle_beta   90.00
_cell.angle_gamma   90.00
#
_symmetry.space_group_name_H-M   'P 1'
#
loop_
_entity.id
_entity.type
_entity.pdbx_description
1 polymer ?
#
loop_
_entity_poly.entity_id
_entity_poly.type
_entity_poly.pdbx_seq_one_letter_code
_entity_poly.pdbx_strand_id
1 'polypeptide(L)'
;MVKTFVPDPAGLGQPISLAMAAARAWDRVVAAFKPRSPYRIGDAVVGDDPFNGRREGVVISQRKTAVGVHTAHGVFFYDHRQLRQQD
;
A
#
# COMPACT_ATOMS: atom_id res chain seq x y z
N MET A 1 5.30 10.14 38.03
CA MET A 1 4.64 8.82 38.00
C MET A 1 3.75 8.76 36.76
N VAL A 2 4.23 8.17 35.66
CA VAL A 2 3.46 8.10 34.40
C VAL A 2 2.36 7.04 34.58
N LYS A 3 1.09 7.46 34.58
CA LYS A 3 -0.04 6.52 34.62
C LYS A 3 -0.08 5.76 33.30
N THR A 4 0.31 4.49 33.31
CA THR A 4 0.33 3.60 32.14
C THR A 4 -1.07 3.09 31.75
N PHE A 5 -2.06 3.32 32.61
CA PHE A 5 -3.46 2.92 32.44
C PHE A 5 -4.39 4.09 32.74
N VAL A 6 -5.39 4.31 31.88
CA VAL A 6 -6.45 5.31 32.06
C VAL A 6 -7.75 4.56 32.38
N PRO A 7 -8.50 4.97 33.41
CA PRO A 7 -9.83 4.43 33.67
C PRO A 7 -10.76 4.68 32.48
N ASP A 8 -11.44 3.63 32.02
CA ASP A 8 -12.41 3.69 30.93
C ASP A 8 -13.65 4.51 31.36
N PRO A 9 -13.95 5.66 30.73
CA PRO A 9 -15.16 6.42 31.04
C PRO A 9 -16.44 5.78 30.47
N ALA A 10 -16.34 4.75 29.61
CA ALA A 10 -17.48 4.10 28.94
C ALA A 10 -18.01 2.83 29.64
N GLY A 11 -17.50 2.49 30.83
CA GLY A 11 -18.20 1.59 31.76
C GLY A 11 -18.08 0.08 31.51
N LEU A 12 -17.06 -0.41 30.80
CA LEU A 12 -16.87 -1.87 30.59
C LEU A 12 -15.75 -2.51 31.44
N GLY A 13 -15.20 -1.78 32.41
CA GLY A 13 -14.38 -2.36 33.49
C GLY A 13 -13.02 -2.93 33.07
N GLN A 14 -12.62 -2.83 31.80
CA GLN A 14 -11.31 -3.25 31.33
C GLN A 14 -10.42 -2.02 31.09
N PRO A 15 -9.26 -1.91 31.76
CA PRO A 15 -8.40 -0.74 31.62
C PRO A 15 -7.79 -0.70 30.21
N ILE A 16 -7.93 0.44 29.53
CA ILE A 16 -7.30 0.64 28.22
C ILE A 16 -5.81 0.93 28.44
N SER A 17 -4.95 0.05 27.96
CA SER A 17 -3.49 0.29 27.93
C SER A 17 -3.18 1.41 26.95
N LEU A 18 -2.63 2.52 27.44
CA LEU A 18 -2.19 3.65 26.61
C LEU A 18 -1.14 3.21 25.58
N ALA A 19 -0.25 2.28 25.95
CA ALA A 19 0.76 1.74 25.07
C ALA A 19 0.13 0.97 23.89
N MET A 20 -0.93 0.20 24.13
CA MET A 20 -1.62 -0.55 23.09
C MET A 20 -2.41 0.37 22.15
N ALA A 21 -3.05 1.42 22.70
CA ALA A 21 -3.72 2.43 21.89
C ALA A 21 -2.71 3.21 21.02
N ALA A 22 -1.56 3.60 21.58
CA ALA A 22 -0.49 4.26 20.84
C ALA A 22 0.08 3.34 19.74
N ALA A 23 0.34 2.06 20.03
CA ALA A 23 0.82 1.10 19.05
C ALA A 23 -0.17 0.93 17.88
N ARG A 24 -1.47 0.79 18.16
CA ARG A 24 -2.51 0.67 17.11
C ARG A 24 -2.63 1.94 16.27
N ALA A 25 -2.53 3.12 16.90
CA ALA A 25 -2.53 4.38 16.18
C ALA A 25 -1.29 4.48 15.26
N TRP A 26 -0.13 4.09 15.77
CA TRP A 26 1.12 4.06 15.02
C TRP A 26 1.07 3.09 13.83
N ASP A 27 0.56 1.87 14.01
CA ASP A 27 0.40 0.88 12.93
C ASP A 27 -0.47 1.41 11.79
N ARG A 28 -1.55 2.13 12.12
CA ARG A 28 -2.42 2.76 11.10
C ARG A 28 -1.70 3.85 10.33
N VAL A 29 -0.89 4.66 11.01
CA VAL A 29 -0.08 5.70 10.39
C VAL A 29 0.95 5.05 9.46
N VAL A 30 1.70 4.05 9.93
CA VAL A 30 2.69 3.31 9.13
C VAL A 30 2.04 2.63 7.92
N ALA A 31 0.87 2.01 8.09
CA ALA A 31 0.13 1.39 6.99
C ALA A 31 -0.35 2.41 5.94
N ALA A 32 -0.64 3.65 6.34
CA ALA A 32 -0.99 4.72 5.41
C ALA A 32 0.21 5.17 4.53
N PHE A 33 1.44 5.03 5.04
CA PHE A 33 2.66 5.37 4.33
C PHE A 33 3.29 4.20 3.56
N LYS A 34 2.82 2.96 3.73
CA LYS A 34 3.33 1.83 2.94
C LYS A 34 2.97 2.02 1.45
N PRO A 35 3.95 1.86 0.53
CA PRO A 35 3.65 1.81 -0.89
C PRO A 35 2.65 0.68 -1.13
N ARG A 36 1.52 1.03 -1.74
CA ARG A 36 0.41 0.08 -1.95
C ARG A 36 0.69 -0.87 -3.12
N SER A 37 1.64 -0.51 -3.98
CA SER A 37 2.16 -1.32 -5.07
C SER A 37 3.46 -2.03 -4.63
N PRO A 38 3.64 -3.32 -4.93
CA PRO A 38 4.88 -4.05 -4.66
C PRO A 38 6.01 -3.70 -5.64
N TYR A 39 5.70 -3.07 -6.77
CA TYR A 39 6.67 -2.70 -7.80
C TYR A 39 7.41 -1.41 -7.47
N ARG A 40 8.60 -1.21 -8.02
CA ARG A 40 9.42 0.00 -7.95
C ARG A 40 9.52 0.65 -9.33
N ILE A 41 9.80 1.96 -9.35
CA ILE A 41 10.10 2.65 -10.60
C ILE A 41 11.40 2.07 -11.16
N GLY A 42 11.38 1.69 -12.44
CA GLY A 42 12.48 0.99 -13.11
C GLY A 42 12.29 -0.53 -13.23
N ASP A 43 11.31 -1.12 -12.53
CA ASP A 43 11.07 -2.56 -12.64
C ASP A 43 10.50 -2.91 -14.02
N ALA A 44 11.04 -3.98 -14.61
CA ALA A 44 10.46 -4.61 -15.80
C ALA A 44 9.23 -5.42 -15.38
N VAL A 45 8.10 -5.13 -16.01
CA VAL A 45 6.81 -5.73 -15.70
C VAL A 45 6.01 -6.03 -16.95
N VAL A 46 5.16 -7.04 -16.84
CA VAL A 46 4.13 -7.35 -17.83
C VAL A 46 2.79 -7.02 -17.22
N GLY A 47 2.07 -6.08 -17.83
CA GLY A 47 0.67 -5.82 -17.52
C GLY A 47 -0.23 -6.71 -18.36
N ASP A 48 -1.27 -7.25 -17.74
CA ASP A 48 -2.27 -8.07 -18.41
C ASP A 48 -3.66 -7.71 -17.86
N ASP A 49 -4.42 -6.97 -18.65
CA ASP A 49 -5.78 -6.56 -18.31
C ASP A 49 -6.72 -6.65 -19.54
N PRO A 50 -8.04 -6.75 -19.35
CA PRO A 50 -8.99 -6.96 -20.44
C PRO A 50 -9.19 -5.74 -21.38
N PHE A 51 -8.68 -4.56 -21.04
CA PHE A 51 -8.82 -3.31 -21.81
C PHE A 51 -7.54 -2.98 -22.59
N ASN A 52 -6.39 -3.05 -21.94
CA ASN A 52 -5.08 -2.74 -22.50
C ASN A 52 -4.41 -3.97 -23.13
N GLY A 53 -4.85 -5.18 -22.76
CA GLY A 53 -4.27 -6.46 -23.16
C GLY A 53 -2.94 -6.73 -22.44
N ARG A 54 -2.22 -7.75 -22.92
CA ARG A 54 -0.89 -8.08 -22.42
C ARG A 54 0.15 -7.12 -23.01
N ARG A 55 0.87 -6.37 -22.18
CA ARG A 55 1.97 -5.47 -22.59
C ARG A 55 3.16 -5.56 -21.65
N GLU A 56 4.33 -5.60 -22.25
CA GLU A 56 5.61 -5.61 -21.54
C GLU A 56 6.18 -4.19 -21.50
N GLY A 57 6.81 -3.82 -20.39
CA GLY A 57 7.37 -2.49 -20.23
C GLY A 57 8.01 -2.25 -18.87
N VAL A 58 8.33 -0.98 -18.60
CA VAL A 58 9.04 -0.55 -17.39
C VAL A 58 8.13 0.35 -16.56
N VAL A 59 8.09 0.12 -15.25
CA VAL A 59 7.34 0.98 -14.32
C VAL A 59 7.96 2.37 -14.29
N ILE A 60 7.20 3.40 -14.64
CA ILE A 60 7.64 4.81 -14.62
C ILE A 60 6.94 5.65 -13.57
N SER A 61 5.78 5.21 -13.07
CA SER A 61 5.03 5.94 -12.04
C SER A 61 4.20 5.02 -11.17
N GLN A 62 3.94 5.45 -9.94
CA GLN A 62 3.11 4.72 -8.98
C GLN A 62 2.21 5.67 -8.21
N ARG A 63 0.92 5.37 -8.23
CA ARG A 63 -0.09 6.16 -7.50
C ARG A 63 -1.11 5.23 -6.85
N LYS A 64 -0.93 5.00 -5.54
CA LYS A 64 -1.74 4.06 -4.76
C LYS A 64 -1.73 2.66 -5.41
N THR A 65 -2.83 2.25 -6.05
CA THR A 65 -2.98 0.96 -6.72
C THR A 65 -2.70 1.02 -8.21
N ALA A 66 -2.63 2.23 -8.79
CA ALA A 66 -2.35 2.42 -10.21
C ALA A 66 -0.84 2.53 -10.45
N VAL A 67 -0.36 1.82 -11.47
CA VAL A 67 1.04 1.78 -11.87
C VAL A 67 1.12 2.14 -13.34
N GLY A 68 1.89 3.18 -13.67
CA GLY A 68 2.15 3.58 -15.04
C GLY A 68 3.34 2.80 -15.60
N VAL A 69 3.13 2.10 -16.70
CA VAL A 69 4.11 1.28 -17.39
C VAL A 69 4.40 1.91 -18.75
N HIS A 70 5.67 2.20 -19.00
CA HIS A 70 6.15 2.62 -20.32
C HIS A 70 6.44 1.39 -21.17
N THR A 71 5.69 1.26 -22.26
CA THR A 71 5.76 0.16 -23.22
C THR A 71 6.21 0.71 -24.57
N ALA A 72 6.52 -0.18 -25.53
CA ALA A 72 6.82 0.20 -26.91
C ALA A 72 5.70 1.00 -27.61
N HIS A 73 4.47 0.92 -27.11
CA HIS A 73 3.30 1.59 -27.67
C HIS A 73 2.89 2.86 -26.91
N GLY A 74 3.68 3.27 -25.91
CA GLY A 74 3.37 4.42 -25.06
C GLY A 74 3.17 4.02 -23.59
N VAL A 75 2.60 4.96 -22.82
CA VAL A 75 2.38 4.80 -21.38
C VAL A 75 0.97 4.30 -21.11
N PHE A 76 0.88 3.18 -20.40
CA PHE A 76 -0.39 2.58 -19.98
C PHE A 76 -0.46 2.51 -18.45
N PHE A 77 -1.66 2.60 -17.89
CA PHE A 77 -1.87 2.51 -16.45
C PHE A 77 -2.62 1.23 -16.11
N TYR A 78 -2.01 0.42 -15.26
CA TYR A 78 -2.56 -0.85 -14.77
C TYR A 78 -2.86 -0.75 -13.28
N ASP A 79 -3.79 -1.57 -12.79
CA ASP A 79 -3.79 -1.88 -11.35
C ASP A 79 -2.57 -2.76 -11.04
N HIS A 80 -1.86 -2.49 -9.94
CA HIS A 80 -0.72 -3.30 -9.49
C HIS A 80 -1.03 -4.80 -9.38
N ARG A 81 -2.28 -5.21 -9.19
CA ARG A 81 -2.69 -6.64 -9.14
C ARG A 81 -2.70 -7.31 -10.52
N GLN A 82 -2.72 -6.52 -11.58
CA GLN A 82 -2.72 -6.96 -12.98
C GLN A 82 -1.32 -6.96 -13.58
N LEU A 83 -0.33 -6.50 -12.82
CA LEU A 83 1.08 -6.56 -13.21
C LEU A 83 1.70 -7.87 -12.73
N ARG A 84 2.73 -8.30 -13.45
CA ARG A 84 3.65 -9.37 -13.05
C ARG A 84 5.08 -8.89 -13.25
N GLN A 85 5.96 -9.25 -12.34
CA GLN A 85 7.39 -8.97 -12.50
C GLN A 85 7.92 -9.82 -13.65
N GLN A 86 8.71 -9.20 -14.52
CA GLN A 86 9.43 -9.88 -15.58
C GLN A 86 10.79 -10.29 -14.99
N ASP A 87 11.06 -11.60 -14.96
CA ASP A 87 12.32 -12.16 -14.42
C ASP A 87 13.56 -11.67 -15.18
#